data_AF-A3JHJ0-F1
#
_entry.id   AF-A3JHJ0-F1
#
_cell.length_a   1.000
_cell.length_b   1.000
_cell.length_c   1.000
_cell.angle_alpha   90.00
_cell.angle_beta   90.00
_cell.angle_gamma   90.00
#
_symmetry.space_group_name_H-M   'P 1'
#
loop_
_entity.id
_entity.type
_entity.pdbx_description
1 polymer ?
#
loop_
_entity_poly.entity_id
_entity_poly.type
_entity_poly.pdbx_seq_one_letter_code
_entity_poly.pdbx_strand_id
1 'polypeptide(L)'
;MQILINLDSTHPIFPGDGIEPRAKALMESYIKERFFDSLMYQEEVQKDFAVWLEAHQSGSTASLQTKRQEIRKIRSAAEKGINTATLFREMDRLHFDARNNVPDKQTNFALSHLIDTDFINRMAKEAQDLSASLTQRRGLMLFGATLMVGIRTSEWTTARLIQDNPPVLPGETTAHPILVVQTVKTRNSDPDPRYLVLEGFSRGALGMIEACVEMTATMNNGHLGQLVRGMRQAMIRITDDPAALELIEHIDMKTARKIFTVESRRENRSPEAVSAALGHTTTNNLRWYAQGDTHCDRITDIPLARASLNATKKIRDPLAEFNERKQLAGGKSLTGYPDLGIQTPGSDQDTQNNATLADRLLNNQGNR
;
A
#
# COMPACT_ATOMS: atom_id res chain seq x y z
N MET A 1 -14.36 4.13 -27.90
CA MET A 1 -13.81 4.34 -29.25
C MET A 1 -12.30 4.56 -29.06
N GLN A 2 -11.49 3.52 -29.22
CA GLN A 2 -10.04 3.57 -28.97
C GLN A 2 -9.32 4.00 -30.25
N ILE A 3 -8.62 5.13 -30.20
CA ILE A 3 -7.63 5.49 -31.23
C ILE A 3 -6.25 5.30 -30.57
N LEU A 4 -5.74 4.07 -30.66
CA LEU A 4 -4.37 3.73 -30.28
C LEU A 4 -3.39 4.33 -31.30
N ILE A 5 -2.83 5.50 -31.02
CA ILE A 5 -1.72 6.04 -31.79
C ILE A 5 -0.42 5.49 -31.18
N ASN A 6 0.14 4.47 -31.81
CA ASN A 6 1.45 3.93 -31.46
C ASN A 6 2.52 4.77 -32.20
N LEU A 7 3.12 5.76 -31.53
CA LEU A 7 4.05 6.72 -32.15
C LEU A 7 5.46 6.15 -32.43
N ASP A 8 5.75 4.93 -31.95
CA ASP A 8 7.07 4.28 -32.08
C ASP A 8 7.07 3.02 -32.96
N SER A 9 5.98 2.70 -33.65
CA SER A 9 6.03 1.64 -34.65
C SER A 9 6.62 2.17 -35.95
N THR A 10 7.45 1.38 -36.61
CA THR A 10 7.92 1.56 -38.00
C THR A 10 6.77 1.53 -39.02
N HIS A 11 5.52 1.59 -38.57
CA HIS A 11 4.33 1.73 -39.38
C HIS A 11 3.90 3.20 -39.38
N PRO A 12 3.89 3.87 -40.55
CA PRO A 12 3.44 5.24 -40.61
C PRO A 12 1.99 5.35 -40.16
N ILE A 13 1.71 6.32 -39.28
CA ILE A 13 0.38 6.69 -38.75
C ILE A 13 -0.64 6.95 -39.88
N PHE A 14 -0.12 7.31 -41.05
CA PHE A 14 -0.87 7.55 -42.26
C PHE A 14 -0.52 6.47 -43.30
N PRO A 15 -1.51 5.92 -44.02
CA PRO A 15 -1.24 5.03 -45.15
C PRO A 15 -0.27 5.74 -46.11
N GLY A 16 0.75 4.99 -46.57
CA GLY A 16 2.00 5.52 -47.13
C GLY A 16 1.91 6.46 -48.33
N ASP A 17 0.72 6.66 -48.90
CA ASP A 17 0.51 7.45 -50.12
C ASP A 17 -0.40 8.68 -49.93
N GLY A 18 -0.71 9.09 -48.70
CA GLY A 18 -1.75 10.11 -48.47
C GLY A 18 -1.30 11.54 -48.17
N ILE A 19 -0.12 11.74 -47.57
CA ILE A 19 0.22 13.03 -46.93
C ILE A 19 1.66 13.40 -47.22
N GLU A 20 1.86 14.58 -47.84
CA GLU A 20 3.18 15.14 -48.09
C GLU A 20 4.00 15.27 -46.80
N PRO A 21 5.33 15.05 -46.81
CA PRO A 21 6.17 15.07 -45.62
C PRO A 21 6.04 16.33 -44.76
N ARG A 22 5.81 17.49 -45.39
CA ARG A 22 5.60 18.77 -44.70
C ARG A 22 4.28 18.80 -43.93
N ALA A 23 3.20 18.29 -44.52
CA ALA A 23 1.90 18.20 -43.87
C ALA A 23 1.94 17.18 -42.71
N LYS A 24 2.64 16.05 -42.90
CA LYS A 24 2.88 15.07 -41.83
C LYS A 24 3.64 15.70 -40.65
N ALA A 25 4.71 16.44 -40.92
CA ALA A 25 5.47 17.14 -39.87
C ALA A 25 4.63 18.18 -39.12
N LEU A 26 3.78 18.93 -39.82
CA LEU A 26 2.85 19.88 -39.20
C LEU A 26 1.82 19.20 -38.29
N MET A 27 1.26 18.07 -38.73
CA MET A 27 0.34 17.26 -37.94
C MET A 27 1.02 16.68 -36.70
N GLU A 28 2.24 16.15 -36.83
CA GLU A 28 3.04 15.66 -35.71
C GLU A 28 3.38 16.79 -34.71
N SER A 29 3.72 18.00 -35.18
CA SER A 29 3.95 19.16 -34.31
C SER A 29 2.69 19.57 -33.57
N TYR A 30 1.55 19.64 -34.28
CA TYR A 30 0.25 19.97 -33.69
C TYR A 30 -0.16 18.95 -32.61
N ILE A 31 -0.01 17.65 -32.89
CA ILE A 31 -0.28 16.58 -31.92
C ILE A 31 0.69 16.70 -30.75
N LYS A 32 2.00 16.86 -30.98
CA LYS A 32 2.98 17.00 -29.90
C LYS A 32 2.66 18.20 -29.00
N GLU A 33 2.38 19.36 -29.55
CA GLU A 33 2.09 20.57 -28.77
C GLU A 33 0.73 20.47 -28.04
N ARG A 34 -0.34 20.16 -28.77
CA ARG A 34 -1.71 20.16 -28.20
C ARG A 34 -2.00 18.95 -27.33
N PHE A 35 -1.48 17.78 -27.67
CA PHE A 35 -1.70 16.56 -26.89
C PHE A 35 -0.80 16.51 -25.65
N PHE A 36 0.42 17.07 -25.72
CA PHE A 36 1.23 17.26 -24.52
C PHE A 36 0.59 18.26 -23.57
N ASP A 37 0.10 19.40 -24.06
CA ASP A 37 -0.67 20.33 -23.24
C ASP A 37 -1.90 19.64 -22.64
N SER A 38 -2.65 18.88 -23.44
CA SER A 38 -3.84 18.15 -22.96
C SER A 38 -3.47 17.12 -21.89
N LEU A 39 -2.35 16.42 -22.03
CA LEU A 39 -1.82 15.51 -21.00
C LEU A 39 -1.50 16.27 -19.70
N MET A 40 -1.04 17.52 -19.77
CA MET A 40 -0.72 18.32 -18.59
C MET A 40 -1.95 18.90 -17.88
N TYR A 41 -3.08 19.08 -18.56
CA TYR A 41 -4.24 19.81 -18.02
C TYR A 41 -5.56 19.04 -17.99
N GLN A 42 -5.72 17.94 -18.73
CA GLN A 42 -6.98 17.20 -18.83
C GLN A 42 -6.89 15.84 -18.15
N GLU A 43 -7.74 15.60 -17.15
CA GLU A 43 -7.74 14.36 -16.38
C GLU A 43 -8.00 13.11 -17.23
N GLU A 44 -8.91 13.19 -18.20
CA GLU A 44 -9.24 12.06 -19.08
C GLU A 44 -8.06 11.66 -19.97
N VAL A 45 -7.28 12.62 -20.45
CA VAL A 45 -6.07 12.36 -21.23
C VAL A 45 -4.97 11.76 -20.36
N GLN A 46 -4.87 12.18 -19.09
CA GLN A 46 -3.94 11.60 -18.12
C GLN A 46 -4.27 10.11 -17.83
N LYS A 47 -5.55 9.78 -17.67
CA LYS A 47 -6.02 8.40 -17.51
C LYS A 47 -5.77 7.56 -18.76
N ASP A 48 -6.12 8.07 -19.94
CA ASP A 48 -5.90 7.38 -21.21
C ASP A 48 -4.42 7.09 -21.47
N PHE A 49 -3.54 8.06 -21.18
CA PHE A 49 -2.09 7.88 -21.27
C PHE A 49 -1.59 6.74 -20.37
N ALA A 50 -2.14 6.60 -19.17
CA ALA A 50 -1.75 5.53 -18.25
C ALA A 50 -2.17 4.14 -18.76
N VAL A 51 -3.41 4.02 -19.26
CA VAL A 51 -3.92 2.78 -19.89
C VAL A 51 -3.06 2.42 -21.11
N TRP A 52 -2.75 3.41 -21.95
CA TRP A 52 -1.86 3.23 -23.08
C TRP A 52 -0.46 2.76 -22.65
N LEU A 53 0.13 3.40 -21.63
CA LEU A 53 1.47 3.05 -21.14
C LEU A 53 1.51 1.62 -20.61
N GLU A 54 0.48 1.18 -19.90
CA GLU A 54 0.38 -0.20 -19.39
C GLU A 54 0.31 -1.24 -20.53
N ALA A 55 -0.50 -0.97 -21.55
CA ALA A 55 -0.60 -1.82 -22.73
C ALA A 55 0.72 -1.83 -23.52
N HIS A 56 1.32 -0.66 -23.72
CA HIS A 56 2.60 -0.49 -24.42
C HIS A 56 3.72 -1.25 -23.69
N GLN A 57 3.79 -1.13 -22.36
CA GLN A 57 4.77 -1.86 -21.56
C GLN A 57 4.52 -3.38 -21.56
N SER A 58 3.27 -3.83 -21.68
CA SER A 58 2.96 -5.25 -21.79
C SER A 58 3.45 -5.84 -23.12
N GLY A 59 3.36 -5.08 -24.22
CA GLY A 59 3.87 -5.49 -25.53
C GLY A 59 5.37 -5.25 -25.76
N SER A 60 6.02 -4.45 -24.92
CA SER A 60 7.44 -4.08 -25.08
C SER A 60 8.40 -5.19 -24.65
N THR A 61 9.51 -5.36 -25.39
CA THR A 61 10.62 -6.28 -25.05
C THR A 61 11.57 -5.73 -23.99
N ALA A 62 11.35 -4.50 -23.51
CA ALA A 62 12.20 -3.87 -22.49
C ALA A 62 12.21 -4.68 -21.19
N SER A 63 13.35 -4.63 -20.48
CA SER A 63 13.47 -5.28 -19.17
C SER A 63 12.47 -4.69 -18.16
N LEU A 64 12.03 -5.50 -17.19
CA LEU A 64 11.18 -5.03 -16.09
C LEU A 64 11.80 -3.86 -15.32
N GLN A 65 13.14 -3.82 -15.21
CA GLN A 65 13.85 -2.73 -14.56
C GLN A 65 13.71 -1.43 -15.36
N THR A 66 13.85 -1.50 -16.68
CA THR A 66 13.69 -0.35 -17.59
C THR A 66 12.28 0.22 -17.51
N LYS A 67 11.26 -0.64 -17.66
CA LYS A 67 9.84 -0.27 -17.56
C LYS A 67 9.51 0.43 -16.24
N ARG A 68 10.01 -0.10 -15.12
CA ARG A 68 9.86 0.51 -13.78
C ARG A 68 10.52 1.89 -13.68
N GLN A 69 11.70 2.05 -14.27
CA GLN A 69 12.46 3.29 -14.21
C GLN A 69 11.78 4.39 -15.03
N GLU A 70 11.19 4.05 -16.18
CA GLU A 70 10.39 4.96 -17.00
C GLU A 70 9.18 5.46 -16.20
N ILE A 71 8.36 4.55 -15.65
CA ILE A 71 7.20 4.94 -14.83
C ILE A 71 7.64 5.82 -13.65
N ARG A 72 8.75 5.47 -12.98
CA ARG A 72 9.27 6.26 -11.86
C ARG A 72 9.63 7.69 -12.27
N LYS A 73 10.22 7.88 -13.45
CA LYS A 73 10.59 9.20 -13.97
C LYS A 73 9.34 10.02 -14.29
N ILE A 74 8.37 9.43 -14.98
CA ILE A 74 7.10 10.11 -15.32
C ILE A 74 6.36 10.48 -14.04
N ARG A 75 6.27 9.55 -13.08
CA ARG A 75 5.70 9.80 -11.74
C ARG A 75 6.36 11.00 -11.06
N SER A 76 7.69 11.04 -10.98
CA SER A 76 8.40 12.14 -10.31
C SER A 76 8.23 13.48 -11.03
N ALA A 77 8.09 13.48 -12.34
CA ALA A 77 7.77 14.68 -13.10
C ALA A 77 6.34 15.16 -12.81
N ALA A 78 5.36 14.25 -12.79
CA ALA A 78 3.96 14.55 -12.49
C ALA A 78 3.74 15.00 -11.03
N GLU A 79 4.53 14.50 -10.07
CA GLU A 79 4.51 14.94 -8.67
C GLU A 79 4.86 16.43 -8.52
N LYS A 80 5.74 16.93 -9.39
CA LYS A 80 6.21 18.33 -9.38
C LYS A 80 5.40 19.24 -10.29
N GLY A 81 4.54 18.67 -11.13
CA GLY A 81 3.76 19.40 -12.12
C GLY A 81 2.52 20.04 -11.51
N ILE A 82 2.12 21.17 -12.08
CA ILE A 82 0.85 21.84 -11.79
C ILE A 82 -0.22 21.16 -12.66
N ASN A 83 -1.38 20.83 -12.09
CA ASN A 83 -2.51 20.13 -12.76
C ASN A 83 -2.25 18.69 -13.23
N THR A 84 -1.14 18.08 -12.81
CA THR A 84 -0.79 16.68 -13.12
C THR A 84 -1.12 15.71 -11.99
N ALA A 85 -2.05 16.07 -11.10
CA ALA A 85 -2.41 15.26 -9.94
C ALA A 85 -2.96 13.88 -10.34
N THR A 86 -3.69 13.79 -11.46
CA THR A 86 -4.23 12.52 -11.98
C THR A 86 -3.14 11.68 -12.65
N LEU A 87 -2.24 12.29 -13.41
CA LEU A 87 -1.08 11.61 -14.01
C LEU A 87 -0.13 11.07 -12.93
N PHE A 88 0.15 11.85 -11.88
CA PHE A 88 0.96 11.40 -10.75
C PHE A 88 0.36 10.16 -10.11
N ARG A 89 -0.95 10.21 -9.89
CA ARG A 89 -1.77 9.14 -9.33
C ARG A 89 -1.70 7.85 -10.16
N GLU A 90 -1.94 7.95 -11.46
CA GLU A 90 -1.84 6.82 -12.39
C GLU A 90 -0.42 6.24 -12.51
N MET A 91 0.61 7.09 -12.52
CA MET A 91 1.99 6.63 -12.55
C MET A 91 2.43 6.01 -11.22
N ASP A 92 1.91 6.48 -10.08
CA ASP A 92 2.13 5.82 -8.79
C ASP A 92 1.48 4.43 -8.78
N ARG A 93 0.27 4.27 -9.35
CA ARG A 93 -0.37 2.97 -9.56
C ARG A 93 0.53 2.04 -10.38
N LEU A 94 0.91 2.42 -11.60
CA LEU A 94 1.76 1.60 -12.46
C LEU A 94 3.13 1.30 -11.81
N HIS A 95 3.71 2.27 -11.11
CA HIS A 95 4.99 2.09 -10.44
C HIS A 95 4.88 1.07 -9.32
N PHE A 96 3.75 1.11 -8.61
CA PHE A 96 3.44 0.19 -7.55
C PHE A 96 3.16 -1.21 -8.10
N ASP A 97 2.33 -1.30 -9.13
CA ASP A 97 1.95 -2.54 -9.81
C ASP A 97 3.13 -3.27 -10.45
N ALA A 98 4.09 -2.51 -10.97
CA ALA A 98 5.29 -3.05 -11.58
C ALA A 98 6.23 -3.69 -10.55
N ARG A 99 6.11 -3.42 -9.24
CA ARG A 99 7.03 -3.93 -8.20
C ARG A 99 6.72 -5.37 -7.78
N ASN A 100 7.67 -6.26 -8.09
CA ASN A 100 7.80 -7.66 -7.65
C ASN A 100 6.63 -8.61 -7.95
N ASN A 101 6.95 -9.89 -8.11
CA ASN A 101 5.98 -10.96 -8.19
C ASN A 101 5.43 -11.19 -6.77
N VAL A 102 4.33 -10.52 -6.43
CA VAL A 102 3.67 -10.70 -5.13
C VAL A 102 2.59 -11.78 -5.28
N PRO A 103 2.51 -12.77 -4.36
CA PRO A 103 1.45 -13.78 -4.40
C PRO A 103 0.05 -13.17 -4.47
N ASP A 104 -0.84 -13.83 -5.21
CA ASP A 104 -2.29 -13.56 -5.25
C ASP A 104 -2.66 -12.12 -5.62
N LYS A 105 -1.87 -11.46 -6.47
CA LYS A 105 -2.07 -10.04 -6.83
C LYS A 105 -3.48 -9.77 -7.35
N GLN A 106 -4.00 -10.61 -8.25
CA GLN A 106 -5.32 -10.47 -8.84
C GLN A 106 -6.45 -10.63 -7.80
N THR A 107 -6.33 -11.60 -6.88
CA THR A 107 -7.28 -11.79 -5.78
C THR A 107 -7.29 -10.58 -4.85
N ASN A 108 -6.12 -10.04 -4.49
CA ASN A 108 -6.03 -8.86 -3.62
C ASN A 108 -6.62 -7.61 -4.28
N PHE A 109 -6.44 -7.47 -5.59
CA PHE A 109 -7.10 -6.42 -6.37
C PHE A 109 -8.61 -6.59 -6.30
N ALA A 110 -9.16 -7.75 -6.67
CA ALA A 110 -10.60 -8.02 -6.64
C ALA A 110 -11.21 -7.83 -5.23
N LEU A 111 -10.51 -8.26 -4.17
CA LEU A 111 -10.91 -8.04 -2.78
C LEU A 111 -11.05 -6.55 -2.41
N SER A 112 -10.20 -5.70 -3.00
CA SER A 112 -10.27 -4.25 -2.75
C SER A 112 -11.45 -3.55 -3.45
N HIS A 113 -12.02 -4.16 -4.49
CA HIS A 113 -13.25 -3.69 -5.12
C HIS A 113 -14.49 -4.25 -4.42
N LEU A 114 -14.41 -5.48 -3.89
CA LEU A 114 -15.53 -6.13 -3.21
C LEU A 114 -15.95 -5.40 -1.92
N ILE A 115 -14.99 -4.97 -1.11
CA ILE A 115 -15.27 -4.49 0.26
C ILE A 115 -15.68 -3.01 0.20
N ASP A 116 -16.81 -2.70 -0.43
CA ASP A 116 -17.32 -1.35 -0.58
C ASP A 116 -18.09 -0.74 0.59
N THR A 117 -18.44 0.54 0.49
CA THR A 117 -19.24 1.20 1.54
C THR A 117 -20.54 0.46 1.74
N ASP A 118 -21.16 -0.04 0.67
CA ASP A 118 -22.37 -0.85 0.75
C ASP A 118 -22.09 -2.21 1.40
N PHE A 119 -20.96 -2.84 1.10
CA PHE A 119 -20.50 -4.07 1.74
C PHE A 119 -20.21 -3.86 3.24
N ILE A 120 -19.53 -2.77 3.59
CA ILE A 120 -19.25 -2.39 4.98
C ILE A 120 -20.55 -2.09 5.74
N ASN A 121 -21.51 -1.41 5.10
CA ASN A 121 -22.83 -1.15 5.69
C ASN A 121 -23.61 -2.45 5.91
N ARG A 122 -23.58 -3.38 4.95
CA ARG A 122 -24.16 -4.72 5.12
C ARG A 122 -23.47 -5.50 6.24
N MET A 123 -22.14 -5.44 6.33
CA MET A 123 -21.38 -6.04 7.44
C MET A 123 -21.77 -5.44 8.79
N ALA A 124 -21.92 -4.12 8.87
CA ALA A 124 -22.30 -3.44 10.10
C ALA A 124 -23.71 -3.86 10.56
N LYS A 125 -24.66 -3.98 9.62
CA LYS A 125 -26.01 -4.50 9.89
C LYS A 125 -25.97 -5.95 10.38
N GLU A 126 -25.20 -6.80 9.71
CA GLU A 126 -25.01 -8.22 10.08
C GLU A 126 -24.35 -8.37 11.46
N ALA A 127 -23.41 -7.49 11.81
CA ALA A 127 -22.78 -7.48 13.12
C ALA A 127 -23.75 -7.15 14.27
N GLN A 128 -24.87 -6.50 13.95
CA GLN A 128 -25.93 -6.16 14.91
C GLN A 128 -27.08 -7.19 14.93
N ASP A 129 -27.18 -8.07 13.93
CA ASP A 129 -28.24 -9.06 13.84
C ASP A 129 -28.08 -10.17 14.91
N LEU A 130 -29.11 -10.35 15.73
CA LEU A 130 -29.14 -11.39 16.75
C LEU A 130 -29.24 -12.82 16.17
N SER A 131 -29.65 -12.96 14.91
CA SER A 131 -29.63 -14.23 14.18
C SER A 131 -28.19 -14.70 13.90
N ALA A 132 -27.23 -13.77 13.85
CA ALA A 132 -25.82 -14.08 13.72
C ALA A 132 -25.23 -14.55 15.06
N SER A 133 -24.47 -15.65 15.01
CA SER A 133 -23.76 -16.16 16.18
C SER A 133 -22.80 -15.10 16.76
N LEU A 134 -22.51 -15.22 18.05
CA LEU A 134 -21.60 -14.29 18.72
C LEU A 134 -20.20 -14.25 18.05
N THR A 135 -19.71 -15.40 17.59
CA THR A 135 -18.43 -15.52 16.86
C THR A 135 -18.45 -14.78 15.53
N GLN A 136 -19.56 -14.88 14.78
CA GLN A 136 -19.76 -14.14 13.52
C GLN A 136 -19.72 -12.63 13.75
N ARG A 137 -20.54 -12.14 14.69
CA ARG A 137 -20.62 -10.70 15.02
C ARG A 137 -19.30 -10.14 15.51
N ARG A 138 -18.63 -10.85 16.43
CA ARG A 138 -17.30 -10.47 16.94
C ARG A 138 -16.23 -10.47 15.85
N GLY A 139 -16.31 -11.42 14.91
CA GLY A 139 -15.41 -11.48 13.75
C GLY A 139 -15.57 -10.26 12.83
N LEU A 140 -16.81 -9.90 12.49
CA LEU A 140 -17.11 -8.69 11.70
C LEU A 140 -16.65 -7.42 12.41
N MET A 141 -16.92 -7.32 13.72
CA MET A 141 -16.50 -6.18 14.55
C MET A 141 -14.97 -6.02 14.55
N LEU A 142 -14.22 -7.11 14.74
CA LEU A 142 -12.76 -7.08 14.71
C LEU A 142 -12.21 -6.69 13.33
N PHE A 143 -12.86 -7.14 12.26
CA PHE A 143 -12.49 -6.76 10.90
C PHE A 143 -12.72 -5.27 10.67
N GLY A 144 -13.88 -4.74 11.03
CA GLY A 144 -14.20 -3.31 10.95
C GLY A 144 -13.25 -2.44 11.77
N ALA A 145 -12.94 -2.84 13.00
CA ALA A 145 -11.95 -2.15 13.82
C ALA A 145 -10.55 -2.21 13.16
N THR A 146 -10.15 -3.34 12.59
CA THR A 146 -8.88 -3.50 11.88
C THR A 146 -8.83 -2.65 10.60
N LEU A 147 -9.94 -2.49 9.88
CA LEU A 147 -10.06 -1.58 8.73
C LEU A 147 -9.80 -0.13 9.14
N MET A 148 -10.29 0.30 10.30
CA MET A 148 -10.10 1.68 10.78
C MET A 148 -8.69 1.94 11.31
N VAL A 149 -8.08 0.97 12.02
CA VAL A 149 -6.80 1.21 12.73
C VAL A 149 -5.57 0.59 12.08
N GLY A 150 -5.75 -0.31 11.11
CA GLY A 150 -4.66 -0.89 10.33
C GLY A 150 -3.67 -1.76 11.12
N ILE A 151 -4.02 -2.26 12.31
CA ILE A 151 -3.11 -3.06 13.14
C ILE A 151 -3.15 -4.54 12.77
N ARG A 152 -2.13 -5.31 13.14
CA ARG A 152 -2.09 -6.77 12.89
C ARG A 152 -2.98 -7.49 13.89
N THR A 153 -3.47 -8.67 13.52
CA THR A 153 -4.23 -9.54 14.42
C THR A 153 -3.52 -9.80 15.75
N SER A 154 -2.21 -10.02 15.70
CA SER A 154 -1.37 -10.25 16.89
C SER A 154 -1.07 -8.99 17.71
N GLU A 155 -1.36 -7.80 17.18
CA GLU A 155 -1.16 -6.54 17.89
C GLU A 155 -2.34 -6.21 18.81
N TRP A 156 -3.54 -6.73 18.49
CA TRP A 156 -4.76 -6.53 19.27
C TRP A 156 -4.65 -6.96 20.73
N THR A 157 -3.97 -8.08 21.02
CA THR A 157 -3.81 -8.61 22.39
C THR A 157 -3.04 -7.68 23.32
N THR A 158 -2.30 -6.71 22.77
CA THR A 158 -1.49 -5.74 23.51
C THR A 158 -1.94 -4.30 23.26
N ALA A 159 -3.01 -4.12 22.49
CA ALA A 159 -3.52 -2.80 22.17
C ALA A 159 -4.22 -2.20 23.40
N ARG A 160 -4.12 -0.88 23.57
CA ARG A 160 -4.80 -0.13 24.63
C ARG A 160 -5.35 1.17 24.08
N LEU A 161 -6.65 1.38 24.24
CA LEU A 161 -7.28 2.66 23.93
C LEU A 161 -7.10 3.64 25.08
N ILE A 162 -6.72 4.88 24.79
CA ILE A 162 -6.70 5.99 25.73
C ILE A 162 -7.61 7.07 25.14
N GLN A 163 -8.80 7.19 25.71
CA GLN A 163 -9.82 8.16 25.29
C GLN A 163 -9.96 9.33 26.27
N ASP A 164 -9.85 9.05 27.56
CA ASP A 164 -9.98 10.06 28.62
C ASP A 164 -8.63 10.72 28.89
N ASN A 165 -8.59 12.04 28.77
CA ASN A 165 -7.39 12.88 28.96
C ASN A 165 -6.16 12.37 28.18
N PRO A 166 -6.25 12.19 26.85
CA PRO A 166 -5.12 11.70 26.08
C PRO A 166 -3.98 12.73 26.09
N PRO A 167 -2.71 12.27 26.11
CA PRO A 167 -1.58 13.19 26.01
C PRO A 167 -1.52 13.83 24.63
N VAL A 168 -1.03 15.07 24.55
CA VAL A 168 -0.63 15.67 23.27
C VAL A 168 0.64 14.97 22.81
N LEU A 169 0.56 14.24 21.69
CA LEU A 169 1.70 13.53 21.15
C LEU A 169 2.73 14.51 20.55
N PRO A 170 4.03 14.16 20.55
CA PRO A 170 5.05 15.03 19.97
C PRO A 170 4.74 15.43 18.53
N GLY A 171 4.77 16.72 18.25
CA GLY A 171 4.47 17.31 16.94
C GLY A 171 2.99 17.62 16.70
N GLU A 172 2.08 17.15 17.55
CA GLU A 172 0.66 17.52 17.51
C GLU A 172 0.41 18.82 18.31
N THR A 173 -0.63 19.57 17.96
CA THR A 173 -1.06 20.79 18.67
C THR A 173 -2.23 20.53 19.62
N THR A 174 -2.99 19.46 19.39
CA THR A 174 -4.20 19.10 20.14
C THR A 174 -4.16 17.65 20.59
N ALA A 175 -4.86 17.38 21.69
CA ALA A 175 -5.04 16.02 22.20
C ALA A 175 -6.21 15.34 21.47
N HIS A 176 -6.01 14.08 21.09
CA HIS A 176 -7.02 13.24 20.44
C HIS A 176 -7.00 11.85 21.09
N PRO A 177 -8.09 11.07 21.05
CA PRO A 177 -8.04 9.68 21.48
C PRO A 177 -6.94 8.92 20.74
N ILE A 178 -6.24 8.03 21.44
CA ILE A 178 -5.11 7.29 20.90
C ILE A 178 -5.24 5.80 21.14
N LEU A 179 -4.87 5.00 20.13
CA LEU A 179 -4.64 3.57 20.28
C LEU A 179 -3.14 3.32 20.43
N VAL A 180 -2.74 2.83 21.60
CA VAL A 180 -1.36 2.43 21.91
C VAL A 180 -1.20 0.97 21.53
N VAL A 181 -0.16 0.66 20.76
CA VAL A 181 0.03 -0.67 20.18
C VAL A 181 1.48 -1.07 20.25
N GLN A 182 1.75 -2.28 20.74
CA GLN A 182 3.10 -2.84 20.71
C GLN A 182 3.38 -3.41 19.32
N THR A 183 4.37 -2.84 18.61
CA THR A 183 4.68 -3.27 17.25
C THR A 183 5.29 -4.67 17.28
N VAL A 184 4.67 -5.63 16.62
CA VAL A 184 5.23 -6.99 16.52
C VAL A 184 6.27 -7.10 15.40
N LYS A 185 7.13 -8.11 15.46
CA LYS A 185 8.20 -8.40 14.48
C LYS A 185 9.28 -7.31 14.40
N THR A 186 9.56 -6.62 15.51
CA THR A 186 10.78 -5.83 15.66
C THR A 186 11.99 -6.76 15.82
N ARG A 187 13.15 -6.35 15.29
CA ARG A 187 14.42 -7.07 15.52
C ARG A 187 14.98 -6.82 16.92
N ASN A 188 14.54 -5.75 17.59
CA ASN A 188 14.94 -5.39 18.94
C ASN A 188 14.02 -6.03 19.99
N SER A 189 14.60 -6.36 21.13
CA SER A 189 13.97 -7.07 22.26
C SER A 189 12.83 -6.30 22.93
N ASP A 190 12.84 -4.97 22.86
CA ASP A 190 11.72 -4.12 23.28
C ASP A 190 11.23 -3.26 22.10
N PRO A 191 10.05 -3.56 21.54
CA PRO A 191 9.42 -2.68 20.56
C PRO A 191 9.05 -1.35 21.20
N ASP A 192 9.37 -0.23 20.57
CA ASP A 192 8.76 1.04 20.95
C ASP A 192 7.24 0.97 20.74
N PRO A 193 6.43 1.46 21.69
CA PRO A 193 4.99 1.54 21.51
C PRO A 193 4.67 2.50 20.36
N ARG A 194 3.82 2.03 19.44
CA ARG A 194 3.26 2.85 18.37
C ARG A 194 1.97 3.50 18.85
N TYR A 195 1.88 4.80 18.69
CA TYR A 195 0.69 5.58 19.00
C TYR A 195 -0.05 5.92 17.71
N LEU A 196 -1.30 5.47 17.62
CA LEU A 196 -2.20 5.79 16.53
C LEU A 196 -3.20 6.84 17.00
N VAL A 197 -3.25 7.97 16.30
CA VAL A 197 -4.18 9.06 16.55
C VAL A 197 -5.52 8.73 15.91
N LEU A 198 -6.59 8.79 16.70
CA LEU A 198 -7.97 8.50 16.31
C LEU A 198 -8.76 9.81 16.14
N GLU A 199 -8.19 10.75 15.41
CA GLU A 199 -8.82 12.03 15.07
C GLU A 199 -10.04 11.80 14.16
N GLY A 200 -11.16 12.44 14.47
CA GLY A 200 -12.41 12.28 13.69
C GLY A 200 -13.22 11.02 14.01
N PHE A 201 -12.77 10.17 14.93
CA PHE A 201 -13.51 8.98 15.32
C PHE A 201 -14.74 9.32 16.17
N SER A 202 -15.90 8.78 15.80
CA SER A 202 -17.13 8.91 16.57
C SER A 202 -17.08 8.08 17.86
N ARG A 203 -17.94 8.40 18.85
CA ARG A 203 -18.07 7.58 20.08
C ARG A 203 -18.39 6.13 19.79
N GLY A 204 -19.20 5.85 18.77
CA GLY A 204 -19.52 4.48 18.35
C GLY A 204 -18.29 3.74 17.80
N ALA A 205 -17.46 4.41 17.00
CA ALA A 205 -16.22 3.84 16.49
C ALA A 205 -15.21 3.57 17.61
N LEU A 206 -15.07 4.50 18.57
CA LEU A 206 -14.22 4.34 19.75
C LEU A 206 -14.69 3.18 20.64
N GLY A 207 -16.00 3.09 20.93
CA GLY A 207 -16.56 1.99 21.71
C GLY A 207 -16.41 0.63 21.03
N MET A 208 -16.48 0.58 19.68
CA MET A 208 -16.19 -0.65 18.94
C MET A 208 -14.71 -1.06 19.07
N ILE A 209 -13.78 -0.10 18.99
CA ILE A 209 -12.35 -0.37 19.18
C ILE A 209 -12.08 -0.87 20.60
N GLU A 210 -12.68 -0.23 21.61
CA GLU A 210 -12.59 -0.62 23.02
C GLU A 210 -13.08 -2.05 23.24
N ALA A 211 -14.26 -2.40 22.71
CA ALA A 211 -14.80 -3.75 22.77
C ALA A 211 -13.87 -4.78 22.09
N CYS A 212 -13.22 -4.43 20.97
CA CYS A 212 -12.22 -5.28 20.33
C CYS A 212 -10.96 -5.46 21.19
N VAL A 213 -10.48 -4.40 21.85
CA VAL A 213 -9.35 -4.46 22.79
C VAL A 213 -9.67 -5.42 23.93
N GLU A 214 -10.79 -5.22 24.63
CA GLU A 214 -11.21 -6.07 25.74
C GLU A 214 -11.40 -7.53 25.32
N MET A 215 -12.06 -7.74 24.19
CA MET A 215 -12.32 -9.07 23.65
C MET A 215 -11.02 -9.83 23.35
N THR A 216 -10.02 -9.15 22.77
CA THR A 216 -8.79 -9.80 22.29
C THR A 216 -7.73 -9.95 23.36
N ALA A 217 -7.75 -9.16 24.44
CA ALA A 217 -6.80 -9.24 25.54
C ALA A 217 -6.71 -10.64 26.19
N THR A 218 -7.80 -11.43 26.13
CA THR A 218 -7.89 -12.77 26.73
C THR A 218 -7.79 -13.91 25.70
N MET A 219 -7.64 -13.59 24.41
CA MET A 219 -7.68 -14.57 23.33
C MET A 219 -6.33 -15.21 23.04
N ASN A 220 -6.35 -16.53 22.83
CA ASN A 220 -5.25 -17.27 22.21
C ASN A 220 -5.42 -17.35 20.68
N ASN A 221 -4.39 -17.86 19.98
CA ASN A 221 -4.39 -17.99 18.52
C ASN A 221 -5.55 -18.85 17.96
N GLY A 222 -6.02 -19.85 18.71
CA GLY A 222 -7.13 -20.71 18.30
C GLY A 222 -8.46 -19.96 18.22
N HIS A 223 -8.74 -19.08 19.17
CA HIS A 223 -9.93 -18.23 19.18
C HIS A 223 -9.94 -17.23 18.01
N LEU A 224 -8.79 -16.65 17.69
CA LEU A 224 -8.65 -15.75 16.53
C LEU A 224 -8.99 -16.46 15.21
N GLY A 225 -8.56 -17.71 15.03
CA GLY A 225 -8.93 -18.52 13.86
C GLY A 225 -10.43 -18.84 13.77
N GLN A 226 -11.12 -18.95 14.90
CA GLN A 226 -12.58 -19.10 14.92
C GLN A 226 -13.30 -17.80 14.53
N LEU A 227 -12.82 -16.64 14.99
CA LEU A 227 -13.37 -15.35 14.60
C LEU A 227 -13.27 -15.10 13.09
N VAL A 228 -12.14 -15.45 12.45
CA VAL A 228 -11.99 -15.31 10.99
C VAL A 228 -12.97 -16.21 10.24
N ARG A 229 -13.15 -17.46 10.69
CA ARG A 229 -14.14 -18.37 10.07
C ARG A 229 -15.57 -17.87 10.25
N GLY A 230 -15.94 -17.40 11.44
CA GLY A 230 -17.25 -16.81 11.71
C GLY A 230 -17.48 -15.57 10.85
N MET A 231 -16.52 -14.66 10.78
CA MET A 231 -16.58 -13.47 9.93
C MET A 231 -16.89 -13.83 8.46
N ARG A 232 -16.18 -14.81 7.88
CA ARG A 232 -16.43 -15.25 6.49
C ARG A 232 -17.84 -15.81 6.30
N GLN A 233 -18.31 -16.65 7.22
CA GLN A 233 -19.68 -17.17 7.17
C GLN A 233 -20.72 -16.05 7.21
N ALA A 234 -20.48 -15.01 8.01
CA ALA A 234 -21.37 -13.85 8.05
C ALA A 234 -21.32 -13.03 6.75
N MET A 235 -20.13 -12.83 6.19
CA MET A 235 -19.94 -12.17 4.89
C MET A 235 -20.62 -12.92 3.74
N ILE A 236 -20.63 -14.26 3.77
CA ILE A 236 -21.34 -15.10 2.81
C ILE A 236 -22.86 -14.85 2.90
N ARG A 237 -23.44 -14.70 4.10
CA ARG A 237 -24.89 -14.47 4.26
C ARG A 237 -25.37 -13.13 3.72
N ILE A 238 -24.49 -12.13 3.63
CA ILE A 238 -24.82 -10.79 3.13
C ILE A 238 -24.48 -10.61 1.66
N THR A 239 -24.08 -11.69 0.96
CA THR A 239 -23.58 -11.66 -0.40
C THR A 239 -24.29 -12.68 -1.27
N ASP A 240 -24.95 -12.20 -2.33
CA ASP A 240 -25.65 -13.04 -3.29
C ASP A 240 -24.88 -13.20 -4.62
N ASP A 241 -23.74 -12.50 -4.78
CA ASP A 241 -22.91 -12.54 -5.98
C ASP A 241 -21.94 -13.75 -5.94
N PRO A 242 -22.03 -14.70 -6.89
CA PRO A 242 -21.14 -15.86 -6.96
C PRO A 242 -19.65 -15.50 -7.04
N ALA A 243 -19.29 -14.43 -7.76
CA ALA A 243 -17.89 -14.01 -7.87
C ALA A 243 -17.36 -13.48 -6.52
N ALA A 244 -18.20 -12.74 -5.79
CA ALA A 244 -17.89 -12.29 -4.44
C ALA A 244 -17.77 -13.45 -3.44
N LEU A 245 -18.57 -14.51 -3.57
CA LEU A 245 -18.50 -15.68 -2.68
C LEU A 245 -17.14 -16.38 -2.74
N GLU A 246 -16.58 -16.58 -3.94
CA GLU A 246 -15.23 -17.12 -4.12
C GLU A 246 -14.17 -16.23 -3.46
N LEU A 247 -14.32 -14.91 -3.60
CA LEU A 247 -13.40 -13.94 -3.00
C LEU A 247 -13.45 -13.94 -1.47
N ILE A 248 -14.62 -14.13 -0.86
CA ILE A 248 -14.80 -14.10 0.60
C ILE A 248 -13.95 -15.17 1.30
N GLU A 249 -13.70 -16.31 0.67
CA GLU A 249 -12.84 -17.37 1.22
C GLU A 249 -11.40 -16.89 1.48
N HIS A 250 -10.95 -15.88 0.74
CA HIS A 250 -9.64 -15.28 0.86
C HIS A 250 -9.58 -14.13 1.88
N ILE A 251 -10.71 -13.66 2.40
CA ILE A 251 -10.74 -12.53 3.35
C ILE A 251 -10.17 -12.95 4.70
N ASP A 252 -9.15 -12.25 5.18
CA ASP A 252 -8.64 -12.37 6.55
C ASP A 252 -8.41 -10.99 7.17
N MET A 253 -7.91 -10.95 8.40
CA MET A 253 -7.58 -9.67 9.06
C MET A 253 -6.42 -8.91 8.38
N LYS A 254 -5.58 -9.58 7.59
CA LYS A 254 -4.57 -8.90 6.77
C LYS A 254 -5.24 -8.18 5.60
N THR A 255 -6.33 -8.72 5.05
CA THR A 255 -7.15 -8.04 4.03
C THR A 255 -7.63 -6.68 4.55
N ALA A 256 -8.18 -6.62 5.77
CA ALA A 256 -8.57 -5.34 6.40
C ALA A 256 -7.39 -4.35 6.48
N ARG A 257 -6.21 -4.84 6.90
CA ARG A 257 -5.00 -4.00 6.97
C ARG A 257 -4.50 -3.55 5.59
N LYS A 258 -4.68 -4.34 4.54
CA LYS A 258 -4.38 -3.93 3.16
C LYS A 258 -5.33 -2.81 2.72
N ILE A 259 -6.64 -2.97 2.97
CA ILE A 259 -7.64 -1.94 2.65
C ILE A 259 -7.36 -0.65 3.42
N PHE A 260 -7.06 -0.71 4.72
CA PHE A 260 -6.62 0.47 5.49
C PHE A 260 -5.48 1.24 4.78
N THR A 261 -4.50 0.51 4.21
CA THR A 261 -3.37 1.10 3.49
C THR A 261 -3.85 1.81 2.22
N VAL A 262 -4.75 1.17 1.47
CA VAL A 262 -5.33 1.70 0.23
C VAL A 262 -6.13 2.97 0.52
N GLU A 263 -7.06 2.92 1.49
CA GLU A 263 -7.89 4.07 1.86
C GLU A 263 -7.04 5.22 2.44
N SER A 264 -6.01 4.90 3.23
CA SER A 264 -5.08 5.92 3.74
C SER A 264 -4.37 6.65 2.59
N ARG A 265 -4.02 5.96 1.50
CA ARG A 265 -3.39 6.59 0.33
C ARG A 265 -4.39 7.41 -0.48
N ARG A 266 -5.67 7.03 -0.50
CA ARG A 266 -6.75 7.81 -1.13
C ARG A 266 -7.05 9.12 -0.43
N GLU A 267 -6.93 9.15 0.89
CA GLU A 267 -6.93 10.39 1.68
C GLU A 267 -5.67 11.26 1.45
N ASN A 268 -4.88 10.98 0.40
CA ASN A 268 -3.64 11.67 0.04
C ASN A 268 -2.57 11.66 1.15
N ARG A 269 -2.61 10.69 2.06
CA ARG A 269 -1.56 10.55 3.09
C ARG A 269 -0.26 10.12 2.42
N SER A 270 0.85 10.69 2.87
CA SER A 270 2.17 10.35 2.33
C SER A 270 2.54 8.88 2.63
N PRO A 271 3.38 8.24 1.80
CA PRO A 271 3.87 6.89 2.08
C PRO A 271 4.47 6.75 3.49
N GLU A 272 5.18 7.77 3.96
CA GLU A 272 5.77 7.81 5.30
C GLU A 272 4.70 7.78 6.37
N ALA A 273 3.63 8.57 6.23
CA ALA A 273 2.54 8.59 7.19
C ALA A 273 1.85 7.23 7.29
N VAL A 274 1.60 6.57 6.15
CA VAL A 274 1.00 5.23 6.11
C VAL A 274 1.95 4.19 6.68
N SER A 275 3.25 4.23 6.34
CA SER A 275 4.26 3.33 6.90
C SER A 275 4.37 3.47 8.42
N ALA A 276 4.37 4.70 8.95
CA ALA A 276 4.41 4.97 10.37
C ALA A 276 3.15 4.43 11.07
N ALA A 277 1.97 4.64 10.48
CA ALA A 277 0.71 4.10 11.00
C ALA A 277 0.74 2.57 11.02
N LEU A 278 1.41 1.93 10.06
CA LEU A 278 1.62 0.48 9.99
C LEU A 278 2.80 -0.03 10.85
N GLY A 279 3.53 0.84 11.54
CA GLY A 279 4.67 0.45 12.39
C GLY A 279 5.87 -0.05 11.58
N HIS A 280 6.03 0.44 10.34
CA HIS A 280 7.21 0.20 9.53
C HIS A 280 8.27 1.26 9.76
N THR A 281 9.54 0.90 9.58
CA THR A 281 10.66 1.85 9.67
C THR A 281 11.02 2.47 8.32
N THR A 282 10.48 1.94 7.21
CA THR A 282 10.65 2.44 5.83
C THR A 282 9.40 2.25 4.99
N THR A 283 9.35 2.89 3.83
CA THR A 283 8.25 2.79 2.86
C THR A 283 8.34 1.54 1.97
N ASN A 284 9.45 0.79 2.03
CA ASN A 284 9.66 -0.42 1.21
C ASN A 284 8.60 -1.49 1.42
N ASN A 285 8.12 -1.65 2.66
CA ASN A 285 7.14 -2.68 3.00
C ASN A 285 5.74 -2.36 2.50
N LEU A 286 5.44 -1.11 2.14
CA LEU A 286 4.15 -0.75 1.57
C LEU A 286 3.86 -1.54 0.30
N ARG A 287 4.89 -1.98 -0.44
CA ARG A 287 4.76 -2.86 -1.62
C ARG A 287 3.91 -4.12 -1.40
N TRP A 288 3.86 -4.61 -0.16
CA TRP A 288 3.10 -5.80 0.22
C TRP A 288 1.63 -5.49 0.56
N TYR A 289 1.28 -4.19 0.63
CA TYR A 289 -0.02 -3.71 1.08
C TYR A 289 -0.80 -2.96 -0.01
N ALA A 290 -0.14 -2.25 -0.94
CA ALA A 290 -0.85 -1.52 -2.00
C ALA A 290 -1.21 -2.40 -3.23
N GLN A 291 -1.54 -3.66 -2.97
CA GLN A 291 -2.13 -4.56 -3.97
C GLN A 291 -3.64 -4.34 -4.17
N GLY A 292 -4.25 -3.45 -3.39
CA GLY A 292 -5.61 -2.99 -3.66
C GLY A 292 -5.59 -1.77 -4.58
N ASP A 293 -6.65 -1.63 -5.35
CA ASP A 293 -6.82 -0.53 -6.28
C ASP A 293 -6.98 0.80 -5.51
N THR A 294 -5.89 1.56 -5.40
CA THR A 294 -5.91 2.92 -4.83
C THR A 294 -6.81 3.88 -5.59
N HIS A 295 -7.30 3.51 -6.77
CA HIS A 295 -8.14 4.32 -7.66
C HIS A 295 -9.52 3.70 -7.92
N CYS A 296 -9.87 2.58 -7.28
CA CYS A 296 -11.23 2.03 -7.37
C CYS A 296 -12.24 3.11 -6.94
N ASP A 297 -13.30 3.33 -7.72
CA ASP A 297 -14.26 4.45 -7.54
C ASP A 297 -14.96 4.49 -6.18
N ARG A 298 -14.91 3.37 -5.45
CA ARG A 298 -15.34 3.27 -4.06
C ARG A 298 -14.65 4.31 -3.18
N ILE A 299 -15.39 5.05 -2.37
CA ILE A 299 -14.87 5.77 -1.20
C ILE A 299 -15.47 5.12 0.03
N THR A 300 -14.64 4.60 0.94
CA THR A 300 -15.16 4.18 2.25
C THR A 300 -15.11 5.33 3.23
N ASP A 301 -16.27 5.76 3.71
CA ASP A 301 -16.41 6.81 4.73
C ASP A 301 -16.01 6.33 6.14
N ILE A 302 -15.08 5.36 6.23
CA ILE A 302 -14.59 4.87 7.51
C ILE A 302 -13.50 5.81 8.03
N PRO A 303 -13.54 6.19 9.32
CA PRO A 303 -12.46 6.98 9.89
C PRO A 303 -11.19 6.12 9.98
N LEU A 304 -10.07 6.65 9.51
CA LEU A 304 -8.78 5.94 9.48
C LEU A 304 -7.82 6.54 10.51
N ALA A 305 -7.31 5.69 11.40
CA ALA A 305 -6.27 6.07 12.34
C ALA A 305 -5.02 6.56 11.60
N ARG A 306 -4.32 7.55 12.15
CA ARG A 306 -3.06 8.06 11.58
C ARG A 306 -1.91 7.92 12.57
N ALA A 307 -0.68 7.94 12.08
CA ALA A 307 0.47 8.13 12.96
C ALA A 307 0.55 9.58 13.45
N SER A 308 1.29 9.80 14.55
CA SER A 308 1.64 11.15 14.94
C SER A 308 2.60 11.79 13.93
N LEU A 309 2.56 13.12 13.82
CA LEU A 309 3.42 13.87 12.89
C LEU A 309 4.91 13.59 13.12
N ASN A 310 5.34 13.41 14.37
CA ASN A 310 6.72 13.05 14.68
C ASN A 310 7.08 11.61 14.28
N ALA A 311 6.16 10.64 14.43
CA ALA A 311 6.40 9.27 14.00
C ALA A 311 6.59 9.18 12.47
N THR A 312 5.83 9.96 11.70
CA THR A 312 6.01 10.09 10.25
C THR A 312 7.42 10.56 9.88
N LYS A 313 7.97 11.54 10.60
CA LYS A 313 9.34 12.06 10.35
C LYS A 313 10.44 11.04 10.64
N LYS A 314 10.16 10.01 11.43
CA LYS A 314 11.13 8.93 11.75
C LYS A 314 11.20 7.84 10.68
N ILE A 315 10.32 7.88 9.67
CA ILE A 315 10.41 6.93 8.55
C ILE A 315 11.67 7.22 7.75
N ARG A 316 12.52 6.20 7.66
CA ARG A 316 13.80 6.33 6.96
C ARG A 316 13.58 6.21 5.46
N ASP A 317 14.40 6.95 4.71
CA ASP A 317 14.52 6.78 3.27
C ASP A 317 14.91 5.31 2.95
N PRO A 318 14.16 4.60 2.09
CA PRO A 318 14.53 3.29 1.58
C PRO A 318 15.98 3.13 1.13
N LEU A 319 16.55 4.17 0.51
CA LEU A 319 17.93 4.14 0.04
C LEU A 319 18.93 4.31 1.18
N ALA A 320 18.58 5.06 2.22
CA ALA A 320 19.37 5.13 3.46
C ALA A 320 19.38 3.77 4.18
N GLU A 321 18.25 3.07 4.25
CA GLU A 321 18.19 1.71 4.82
C GLU A 321 18.99 0.70 3.96
N PHE A 322 18.90 0.80 2.64
CA PHE A 322 19.70 -0.05 1.76
C PHE A 322 21.20 0.25 1.89
N ASN A 323 21.58 1.52 2.01
CA ASN A 323 22.96 1.94 2.25
C ASN A 323 23.50 1.35 3.56
N GLU A 324 22.72 1.44 4.65
CA GLU A 324 23.06 0.83 5.94
C GLU A 324 23.26 -0.68 5.82
N ARG A 325 22.32 -1.40 5.20
CA ARG A 325 22.45 -2.86 5.00
C ARG A 325 23.64 -3.23 4.12
N LYS A 326 23.91 -2.44 3.09
CA LYS A 326 25.04 -2.62 2.18
C LYS A 326 26.36 -2.45 2.91
N GLN A 327 26.47 -1.43 3.77
CA GLN A 327 27.66 -1.18 4.59
C GLN A 327 27.83 -2.21 5.70
N LEU A 328 26.75 -2.64 6.36
CA LEU A 328 26.77 -3.77 7.31
C LEU A 328 27.24 -5.08 6.65
N ALA A 329 26.98 -5.25 5.35
CA ALA A 329 27.45 -6.38 4.56
C ALA A 329 28.88 -6.19 3.98
N GLY A 330 29.60 -5.13 4.38
CA GLY A 330 30.96 -4.82 3.94
C GLY A 330 31.07 -4.14 2.56
N GLY A 331 29.94 -3.68 1.99
CA GLY A 331 29.92 -2.94 0.73
C GLY A 331 30.17 -1.44 0.92
N LYS A 332 30.75 -0.79 -0.10
CA LYS A 332 30.93 0.68 -0.11
C LYS A 332 29.59 1.41 -0.02
N SER A 333 29.60 2.60 0.59
CA SER A 333 28.45 3.51 0.63
C SER A 333 27.87 3.76 -0.77
N LEU A 334 26.56 4.02 -0.81
CA LEU A 334 25.91 4.51 -2.02
C LEU A 334 26.34 5.96 -2.28
N THR A 335 26.63 6.27 -3.55
CA THR A 335 26.91 7.65 -3.97
C THR A 335 25.79 8.58 -3.53
N GLY A 336 26.13 9.66 -2.81
CA GLY A 336 25.17 10.63 -2.27
C GLY A 336 24.57 10.28 -0.90
N TYR A 337 24.93 9.13 -0.31
CA TYR A 337 24.55 8.76 1.06
C TYR A 337 25.78 8.74 1.97
N PRO A 338 25.62 9.06 3.27
CA PRO A 338 26.74 9.08 4.21
C PRO A 338 27.38 7.69 4.32
N ASP A 339 28.71 7.70 4.45
CA ASP A 339 29.44 6.56 5.00
C ASP A 339 29.16 6.51 6.51
N LEU A 340 28.61 5.39 6.97
CA LEU A 340 28.22 5.20 8.36
C LEU A 340 29.41 4.75 9.21
N GLY A 341 30.60 4.52 8.61
CA GLY A 341 31.82 4.17 9.33
C GLY A 341 31.68 2.85 10.12
N ILE A 342 30.80 1.95 9.67
CA ILE A 342 30.50 0.70 10.37
C ILE A 342 31.73 -0.21 10.25
N GLN A 343 32.49 -0.33 11.33
CA GLN A 343 33.53 -1.35 11.45
C GLN A 343 32.84 -2.72 11.60
N THR A 344 32.93 -3.55 10.58
CA THR A 344 32.53 -4.97 10.69
C THR A 344 33.48 -5.69 11.66
N PRO A 345 32.98 -6.42 12.66
CA PRO A 345 33.83 -7.30 13.46
C PRO A 345 34.40 -8.38 12.56
N GLY A 346 35.73 -8.45 12.44
CA GLY A 346 36.43 -9.55 11.77
C GLY A 346 37.05 -9.25 10.40
N SER A 347 37.47 -8.02 10.11
CA SER A 347 38.46 -7.79 9.05
C SER A 347 39.88 -7.94 9.59
N ASP A 348 40.19 -9.09 10.19
CA ASP A 348 41.56 -9.56 10.20
C ASP A 348 41.86 -10.13 8.81
N GLN A 349 43.05 -9.80 8.35
CA GLN A 349 43.60 -10.15 7.06
C GLN A 349 43.62 -11.68 6.86
N ASP A 350 43.59 -12.08 5.59
CA ASP A 350 43.79 -13.45 5.07
C ASP A 350 42.58 -14.39 5.03
N THR A 351 41.72 -14.20 4.01
CA THR A 351 41.55 -15.22 2.94
C THR A 351 40.73 -14.65 1.79
N GLN A 352 41.34 -14.54 0.61
CA GLN A 352 40.62 -14.39 -0.65
C GLN A 352 39.74 -15.64 -0.86
N ASN A 353 38.44 -15.52 -0.64
CA ASN A 353 37.47 -16.45 -1.22
C ASN A 353 36.40 -15.65 -1.97
N ASN A 354 36.51 -15.68 -3.29
CA ASN A 354 35.57 -15.16 -4.28
C ASN A 354 34.24 -15.92 -4.21
N ALA A 355 33.45 -15.70 -3.16
CA ALA A 355 32.04 -16.04 -3.16
C ALA A 355 31.26 -14.78 -3.52
N THR A 356 30.60 -14.79 -4.68
CA THR A 356 29.78 -13.68 -5.13
C THR A 356 28.54 -13.54 -4.24
N LEU A 357 27.92 -12.36 -4.21
CA LEU A 357 26.69 -12.09 -3.45
C LEU A 357 25.55 -13.08 -3.79
N ALA A 358 25.58 -13.66 -4.99
CA ALA A 358 24.67 -14.72 -5.42
C ALA A 358 24.84 -16.02 -4.62
N ASP A 359 26.09 -16.43 -4.33
CA ASP A 359 26.40 -17.67 -3.61
C ASP A 359 25.95 -17.60 -2.15
N ARG A 360 26.04 -16.42 -1.52
CA ARG A 360 25.61 -16.20 -0.13
C ARG A 360 24.09 -16.14 0.01
N LEU A 361 23.36 -15.74 -1.03
CA LEU A 361 21.89 -15.71 -1.02
C LEU A 361 21.27 -17.08 -1.29
N LEU A 362 21.94 -17.94 -2.05
CA LEU A 362 21.50 -19.32 -2.32
C LEU A 362 21.69 -20.25 -1.11
N ASN A 363 22.78 -20.11 -0.35
CA ASN A 363 23.02 -20.97 0.83
C ASN A 363 22.07 -20.72 2.02
N ASN A 364 21.37 -19.58 2.05
CA ASN A 364 20.34 -19.32 3.08
C ASN A 364 18.97 -19.94 2.77
N GLN A 365 18.81 -20.67 1.65
CA GLN A 365 17.60 -21.44 1.35
C GLN A 365 17.70 -22.92 1.77
N GLY A 366 18.83 -23.37 2.32
CA GLY A 366 19.11 -24.78 2.62
C GLY A 366 18.87 -25.25 4.06
N ASN A 367 18.23 -24.45 4.93
CA ASN A 367 17.82 -24.90 6.27
C ASN A 367 16.33 -24.61 6.51
N ARG A 368 15.48 -25.39 5.83
CA ARG A 368 14.15 -25.78 6.31
C ARG A 368 13.84 -27.19 5.85
#